data_AF-A0A397T5Q3-F1
#
_entry.id   AF-A0A397T5Q3-F1
#
_cell.length_a   1.000
_cell.length_b   1.000
_cell.length_c   1.000
_cell.angle_alpha   90.00
_cell.angle_beta   90.00
_cell.angle_gamma   90.00
#
_symmetry.space_group_name_H-M   'P 1'
#
loop_
_entity.id
_entity.type
_entity.pdbx_description
1 polymer ?
#
loop_
_entity_poly.entity_id
_entity_poly.type
_entity_poly.pdbx_seq_one_letter_code
_entity_poly.pdbx_strand_id
1 'polypeptide(L)'
;MELTNTNENYFNPTSKLKSSPIPINFLPFNKNARYCFYCKNRYTWTQSLYQKCCENCFSQYVNNVDNNNTYLDVLIETRQSILCQEHEKSKNEMFITTCNIKEWCRNCLFIIYFKQIFADHYYFSNFRDYNPMKNCTLCGKLIYQTILTKGDIVFKLCSDCYLISSGWINSLNEKPILILYLPWWDNSDQCLVCNKYLDFISDCQKWCTRCYIIYSGCRYCLTTNIIFGLSDQSQCRKCNRILVISIADIMNITTSGNKDIDALLYDTRFKIKNDHKIINEISSIDITIPSNVYTFLRSNYTPSDYYSIMQWISYSQIKNLEKLAEGGFGIIYKAICPEKNKTIAVKRLKSSQKISRVFK
;
A
#
# COMPACT_ATOMS: atom_id res chain seq x y z
N MET A 1 -24.69 16.92 4.03
CA MET A 1 -25.08 15.78 4.88
C MET A 1 -24.08 15.76 6.00
N GLU A 2 -24.50 16.17 7.20
CA GLU A 2 -23.63 16.19 8.38
C GLU A 2 -23.13 14.76 8.62
N LEU A 3 -21.82 14.59 8.59
CA LEU A 3 -21.16 13.38 9.04
C LEU A 3 -21.39 13.30 10.55
N THR A 4 -22.43 12.59 10.94
CA THR A 4 -22.62 12.19 12.33
C THR A 4 -21.36 11.43 12.75
N ASN A 5 -20.67 11.99 13.76
CA ASN A 5 -19.65 11.30 14.54
C ASN A 5 -20.28 10.07 15.19
N THR A 6 -20.43 8.99 14.44
CA THR A 6 -20.63 7.67 15.01
C THR A 6 -19.30 7.25 15.59
N ASN A 7 -19.25 7.18 16.93
CA ASN A 7 -18.19 6.63 17.76
C ASN A 7 -17.11 5.92 16.94
N GLU A 8 -15.93 6.54 16.79
CA GLU A 8 -14.75 5.88 16.26
C GLU A 8 -14.39 4.73 17.21
N ASN A 9 -15.03 3.57 17.03
CA ASN A 9 -14.63 2.34 17.67
C ASN A 9 -13.16 2.13 17.30
N TYR A 10 -12.28 2.26 18.30
CA TYR A 10 -10.85 2.12 18.13
C TYR A 10 -10.55 0.79 17.45
N PHE A 11 -10.26 0.86 16.14
CA PHE A 11 -10.03 -0.31 15.31
C PHE A 11 -8.53 -0.54 15.22
N ASN A 12 -8.04 -1.63 15.81
CA ASN A 12 -6.64 -2.03 15.70
C ASN A 12 -6.50 -3.16 14.65
N PRO A 13 -5.90 -2.88 13.47
CA PRO A 13 -5.73 -3.86 12.39
C PRO A 13 -4.97 -5.13 12.80
N THR A 14 -4.12 -5.07 13.82
CA THR A 14 -3.41 -6.25 14.36
C THR A 14 -3.36 -6.19 15.89
N SER A 15 -4.53 -6.34 16.54
CA SER A 15 -4.71 -6.17 17.99
C SER A 15 -3.80 -7.03 18.87
N LYS A 16 -3.36 -8.20 18.36
CA LYS A 16 -2.47 -9.13 19.06
C LYS A 16 -0.98 -8.80 18.91
N LEU A 17 -0.63 -7.89 18.00
CA LEU A 17 0.73 -7.38 17.81
C LEU A 17 0.83 -5.98 18.42
N LYS A 18 1.90 -5.70 19.17
CA LYS A 18 2.20 -4.33 19.62
C LYS A 18 2.80 -3.51 18.48
N SER A 19 2.75 -2.19 18.60
CA SER A 19 3.55 -1.31 17.74
C SER A 19 5.00 -1.35 18.21
N SER A 20 5.94 -1.36 17.27
CA SER A 20 7.36 -1.34 17.61
C SER A 20 7.75 -0.02 18.27
N PRO A 21 8.67 -0.02 19.26
CA PRO A 21 9.22 1.20 19.83
C PRO A 21 10.12 1.95 18.85
N ILE A 22 10.77 1.23 17.92
CA ILE A 22 11.67 1.81 16.91
C ILE A 22 11.20 1.45 15.48
N PRO A 23 11.55 2.23 14.45
CA PRO A 23 11.17 1.92 13.06
C PRO A 23 11.69 0.57 12.55
N ILE A 24 10.84 -0.18 11.86
CA ILE A 24 11.19 -1.44 11.17
C ILE A 24 11.76 -1.11 9.78
N ASN A 25 13.08 -0.91 9.74
CA ASN A 25 13.81 -0.38 8.58
C ASN A 25 14.42 -1.45 7.66
N PHE A 26 14.34 -2.73 8.05
CA PHE A 26 14.95 -3.83 7.33
C PHE A 26 14.09 -4.39 6.18
N LEU A 27 12.85 -3.95 6.04
CA LEU A 27 11.93 -4.39 4.97
C LEU A 27 11.78 -3.31 3.89
N PRO A 28 11.90 -3.62 2.59
CA PRO A 28 11.62 -2.65 1.54
C PRO A 28 10.12 -2.45 1.35
N PHE A 29 9.74 -1.25 0.90
CA PHE A 29 8.38 -0.97 0.43
C PHE A 29 8.20 -1.21 -1.07
N ASN A 30 9.31 -1.35 -1.80
CA ASN A 30 9.34 -1.78 -3.19
C ASN A 30 9.92 -3.19 -3.27
N LYS A 31 9.12 -4.19 -3.66
CA LYS A 31 9.59 -5.57 -3.84
C LYS A 31 10.78 -5.68 -4.82
N ASN A 32 10.95 -4.74 -5.73
CA ASN A 32 12.06 -4.72 -6.70
C ASN A 32 13.32 -4.00 -6.20
N ALA A 33 13.28 -3.32 -5.04
CA ALA A 33 14.45 -2.61 -4.51
C ALA A 33 15.64 -3.57 -4.33
N ARG A 34 16.81 -3.22 -4.89
CA ARG A 34 18.03 -4.05 -4.79
C ARG A 34 18.83 -3.78 -3.53
N TYR A 35 18.86 -2.52 -3.10
CA TYR A 35 19.65 -2.03 -1.98
C TYR A 35 18.75 -1.46 -0.88
N CYS A 36 19.15 -1.69 0.36
CA CYS A 36 18.48 -1.14 1.54
C CYS A 36 18.48 0.38 1.48
N PHE A 37 17.31 0.97 1.75
CA PHE A 37 17.18 2.42 1.76
C PHE A 37 18.12 3.08 2.79
N TYR A 38 18.34 2.43 3.93
CA TYR A 38 19.06 2.98 5.08
C TYR A 38 20.56 2.71 5.04
N CYS A 39 20.97 1.44 5.04
CA CYS A 39 22.40 1.08 5.10
C CYS A 39 23.05 0.85 3.73
N LYS A 40 22.29 0.98 2.62
CA LYS A 40 22.74 0.77 1.23
C LYS A 40 23.27 -0.64 0.91
N ASN A 41 23.30 -1.56 1.87
CA ASN A 41 23.62 -2.96 1.63
C ASN A 41 22.54 -3.64 0.77
N ARG A 42 22.94 -4.65 0.01
CA ARG A 42 22.01 -5.42 -0.82
C ARG A 42 20.99 -6.15 0.07
N TYR A 43 19.72 -6.16 -0.36
CA TYR A 43 18.70 -7.00 0.27
C TYR A 43 19.00 -8.48 0.00
N THR A 44 18.78 -9.32 1.02
CA THR A 44 18.74 -10.77 0.86
C THR A 44 17.29 -11.23 0.76
N TRP A 45 17.09 -12.45 0.28
CA TRP A 45 15.76 -13.04 0.16
C TRP A 45 15.53 -13.99 1.34
N THR A 46 14.33 -14.00 1.89
CA THR A 46 13.89 -15.03 2.82
C THR A 46 13.84 -16.38 2.11
N GLN A 47 13.96 -17.45 2.89
CA GLN A 47 14.04 -18.82 2.35
C GLN A 47 12.78 -19.22 1.58
N SER A 48 11.61 -18.71 2.00
CA SER A 48 10.34 -18.91 1.30
C SER A 48 9.68 -17.57 0.96
N LEU A 49 8.77 -17.58 -0.01
CA LEU A 49 8.00 -16.42 -0.49
C LEU A 49 8.82 -15.28 -1.09
N TYR A 50 10.14 -15.45 -1.23
CA TYR A 50 11.05 -14.46 -1.81
C TYR A 50 10.80 -13.04 -1.26
N GLN A 51 10.66 -12.92 0.06
CA GLN A 51 10.54 -11.60 0.69
C GLN A 51 11.93 -11.00 0.84
N LYS A 52 12.08 -9.72 0.51
CA LYS A 52 13.35 -9.03 0.71
C LYS A 52 13.51 -8.57 2.15
N CYS A 53 14.67 -8.82 2.73
CA CYS A 53 15.04 -8.38 4.07
C CYS A 53 16.50 -7.93 4.10
N CYS A 54 16.80 -6.87 4.84
CA CYS A 54 18.17 -6.39 5.02
C CYS A 54 18.72 -6.95 6.33
N GLU A 55 19.62 -7.94 6.24
CA GLU A 55 20.19 -8.61 7.41
C GLU A 55 20.87 -7.66 8.39
N ASN A 56 21.62 -6.67 7.89
CA ASN A 56 22.33 -5.72 8.75
C ASN A 56 21.36 -4.85 9.55
N CYS A 57 20.35 -4.27 8.89
CA CYS A 57 19.32 -3.50 9.57
C CYS A 57 18.46 -4.38 10.49
N PHE A 58 18.24 -5.64 10.13
CA PHE A 58 17.48 -6.59 10.94
C PHE A 58 18.24 -6.94 12.23
N SER A 59 19.53 -7.26 12.11
CA SER A 59 20.39 -7.53 13.28
C SER A 59 20.47 -6.33 14.21
N GLN A 60 20.61 -5.12 13.67
CA GLN A 60 20.58 -3.89 14.47
C GLN A 60 19.23 -3.70 15.17
N TYR A 61 18.12 -3.97 14.46
CA TYR A 61 16.79 -3.88 15.05
C TYR A 61 16.62 -4.85 16.22
N VAL A 62 17.04 -6.11 16.08
CA VAL A 62 16.95 -7.12 17.17
C VAL A 62 17.75 -6.68 18.40
N ASN A 63 18.96 -6.16 18.21
CA ASN A 63 19.82 -5.73 19.31
C ASN A 63 19.29 -4.49 20.06
N ASN A 64 18.56 -3.61 19.37
CA ASN A 64 18.10 -2.34 19.92
C ASN A 64 16.69 -2.41 20.54
N VAL A 65 15.99 -3.54 20.41
CA VAL A 65 14.64 -3.70 20.97
C VAL A 65 14.74 -4.28 22.37
N ASP A 66 14.49 -3.47 23.39
CA ASP A 66 14.71 -3.84 24.79
C ASP A 66 13.68 -4.83 25.35
N ASN A 67 12.48 -4.92 24.76
CA ASN A 67 11.35 -5.68 25.31
C ASN A 67 11.02 -6.96 24.52
N ASN A 68 10.63 -8.05 25.21
CA ASN A 68 10.19 -9.33 24.62
C ASN A 68 8.76 -9.27 24.05
N ASN A 69 8.34 -8.12 23.54
CA ASN A 69 6.99 -7.92 23.04
C ASN A 69 6.84 -8.46 21.61
N THR A 70 5.62 -8.90 21.30
CA THR A 70 5.17 -9.37 19.99
C THR A 70 5.04 -8.21 18.99
N TYR A 71 6.15 -7.81 18.35
CA TYR A 71 6.17 -6.74 17.34
C TYR A 71 6.04 -7.27 15.91
N LEU A 72 6.58 -8.47 15.68
CA LEU A 72 6.69 -9.11 14.38
C LEU A 72 6.06 -10.50 14.46
N ASP A 73 5.29 -10.91 13.45
CA ASP A 73 4.80 -12.27 13.29
C ASP A 73 5.62 -12.96 12.20
N VAL A 74 6.59 -13.77 12.63
CA VAL A 74 7.66 -14.34 11.78
C VAL A 74 7.69 -15.85 11.90
N LEU A 75 7.80 -16.53 10.77
CA LEU A 75 8.12 -17.95 10.75
C LEU A 75 9.63 -18.10 10.56
N ILE A 76 10.27 -18.86 11.47
CA ILE A 76 11.70 -19.14 11.47
C ILE A 76 11.96 -20.66 11.40
N GLU A 77 13.09 -21.05 10.83
CA GLU A 77 13.54 -22.45 10.71
C GLU A 77 14.86 -22.63 11.43
N THR A 78 15.01 -23.75 12.14
CA THR A 78 16.27 -24.13 12.79
C THR A 78 17.28 -24.59 11.75
N ARG A 79 18.49 -24.03 11.77
CA ARG A 79 19.62 -24.55 10.99
C ARG A 79 20.04 -25.89 11.56
N GLN A 80 19.86 -26.96 10.80
CA GLN A 80 20.17 -28.34 11.21
C GLN A 80 21.63 -28.60 11.65
N SER A 81 22.55 -27.64 11.52
CA SER A 81 24.00 -27.91 11.60
C SER A 81 24.81 -27.06 12.59
N ILE A 82 24.21 -26.22 13.45
CA ILE A 82 25.00 -25.37 14.37
C ILE A 82 24.54 -25.53 15.83
N LEU A 83 25.46 -26.01 16.67
CA LEU A 83 25.33 -26.03 18.13
C LEU A 83 25.34 -24.58 18.66
N CYS A 84 24.17 -23.95 18.72
CA CYS A 84 24.00 -22.73 19.50
C CYS A 84 24.00 -23.08 20.98
N GLN A 85 24.99 -22.61 21.74
CA GLN A 85 24.97 -22.76 23.20
C GLN A 85 23.82 -21.96 23.84
N GLU A 86 23.35 -20.88 23.20
CA GLU A 86 22.26 -20.04 23.71
C GLU A 86 20.85 -20.66 23.53
N HIS A 87 20.66 -21.57 22.58
CA HIS A 87 19.33 -22.10 22.19
C HIS A 87 19.24 -23.63 22.28
N GLU A 88 19.80 -24.22 23.33
CA GLU A 88 19.90 -25.68 23.48
C GLU A 88 18.53 -26.40 23.60
N LYS A 89 17.46 -25.68 23.98
CA LYS A 89 16.12 -26.22 24.23
C LYS A 89 15.23 -26.38 22.99
N SER A 90 15.59 -25.80 21.83
CA SER A 90 14.76 -25.82 20.61
C SER A 90 15.13 -26.96 19.64
N LYS A 91 15.92 -27.95 20.08
CA LYS A 91 16.48 -29.03 19.24
C LYS A 91 15.44 -29.95 18.58
N ASN A 92 14.18 -29.97 19.03
CA ASN A 92 13.18 -30.98 18.60
C ASN A 92 12.14 -30.47 17.59
N GLU A 93 12.08 -29.17 17.29
CA GLU A 93 11.16 -28.62 16.28
C GLU A 93 11.93 -28.04 15.08
N MET A 94 11.67 -28.60 13.89
CA MET A 94 12.33 -28.17 12.65
C MET A 94 11.92 -26.74 12.25
N PHE A 95 10.66 -26.36 12.52
CA PHE A 95 10.09 -25.05 12.24
C PHE A 95 9.50 -24.45 13.51
N ILE A 96 9.81 -23.18 13.77
CA ILE A 96 9.33 -22.44 14.93
C ILE A 96 8.64 -21.19 14.41
N THR A 97 7.34 -21.02 14.69
CA THR A 97 6.73 -19.69 14.49
C THR A 97 6.87 -18.92 15.78
N THR A 98 7.53 -17.78 15.72
CA THR A 98 7.69 -16.93 16.89
C THR A 98 7.20 -15.53 16.61
N CYS A 99 6.71 -14.92 17.68
CA CYS A 99 6.37 -13.52 17.75
C CYS A 99 7.44 -12.71 18.50
N ASN A 100 8.37 -13.41 19.16
CA ASN A 100 9.41 -12.84 19.97
C ASN A 100 10.71 -12.80 19.19
N ILE A 101 11.04 -11.63 18.65
CA ILE A 101 12.22 -11.48 17.79
C ILE A 101 13.55 -11.70 18.51
N LYS A 102 13.57 -11.64 19.85
CA LYS A 102 14.79 -11.94 20.63
C LYS A 102 15.17 -13.42 20.62
N GLU A 103 14.23 -14.31 20.28
CA GLU A 103 14.55 -15.73 20.06
C GLU A 103 15.32 -15.94 18.75
N TRP A 104 15.41 -14.91 17.89
CA TRP A 104 16.17 -15.02 16.66
C TRP A 104 17.68 -14.98 16.93
N CYS A 105 18.37 -15.96 16.35
CA CYS A 105 19.83 -16.05 16.36
C CYS A 105 20.35 -16.15 14.93
N ARG A 106 21.21 -15.20 14.53
CA ARG A 106 21.82 -15.14 13.19
C ARG A 106 22.51 -16.43 12.77
N ASN A 107 23.10 -17.13 13.74
CA ASN A 107 23.88 -18.32 13.48
C ASN A 107 23.01 -19.57 13.32
N CYS A 108 21.78 -19.56 13.85
CA CYS A 108 21.05 -20.79 14.14
C CYS A 108 19.64 -20.82 13.56
N LEU A 109 19.13 -19.66 13.10
CA LEU A 109 17.78 -19.53 12.60
C LEU A 109 17.75 -18.85 11.22
N PHE A 110 17.01 -19.44 10.29
CA PHE A 110 16.64 -18.81 9.03
C PHE A 110 15.26 -18.15 9.15
N ILE A 111 15.10 -16.98 8.54
CA ILE A 111 13.78 -16.37 8.39
C ILE A 111 13.12 -16.99 7.17
N ILE A 112 12.02 -17.71 7.40
CA ILE A 112 11.26 -18.32 6.32
C ILE A 112 10.41 -17.26 5.62
N TYR A 113 9.59 -16.54 6.38
CA TYR A 113 8.85 -15.35 5.92
C TYR A 113 8.26 -14.55 7.10
N PHE A 114 7.90 -13.30 6.81
CA PHE A 114 7.12 -12.42 7.66
C PHE A 114 5.64 -12.47 7.24
N LYS A 115 4.73 -12.73 8.19
CA LYS A 115 3.28 -12.72 7.90
C LYS A 115 2.75 -11.31 7.65
N GLN A 116 3.39 -10.29 8.22
CA GLN A 116 3.03 -8.89 7.99
C GLN A 116 3.46 -8.36 6.61
N ILE A 117 4.02 -9.18 5.72
CA ILE A 117 4.36 -8.77 4.34
C ILE A 117 3.54 -9.63 3.38
N PHE A 118 2.75 -8.97 2.53
CA PHE A 118 2.06 -9.67 1.46
C PHE A 118 3.06 -10.17 0.42
N ALA A 119 2.99 -11.46 0.08
CA ALA A 119 3.68 -12.05 -1.06
C ALA A 119 2.63 -12.39 -2.11
N ASP A 120 2.68 -11.68 -3.24
CA ASP A 120 1.85 -12.01 -4.40
C ASP A 120 2.26 -13.38 -4.95
N HIS A 121 1.27 -14.15 -5.38
CA HIS A 121 1.29 -15.59 -5.62
C HIS A 121 2.67 -16.22 -5.96
N TYR A 122 3.19 -17.00 -5.03
CA TYR A 122 4.12 -18.08 -5.36
C TYR A 122 3.50 -19.40 -4.94
N TYR A 123 3.14 -20.19 -5.94
CA TYR A 123 2.87 -21.62 -5.83
C TYR A 123 4.14 -22.30 -5.30
N PHE A 124 4.00 -23.09 -4.25
CA PHE A 124 5.12 -23.81 -3.68
C PHE A 124 5.47 -24.99 -4.59
N SER A 125 6.75 -25.15 -4.90
CA SER A 125 7.28 -26.46 -5.28
C SER A 125 8.26 -26.89 -4.20
N ASN A 126 7.99 -28.06 -3.60
CA ASN A 126 8.87 -28.88 -2.76
C ASN A 126 8.95 -28.59 -1.25
N PHE A 127 7.83 -28.69 -0.52
CA PHE A 127 7.87 -29.14 0.89
C PHE A 127 6.96 -30.35 1.05
N ARG A 128 7.52 -31.56 0.93
CA ARG A 128 6.75 -32.81 1.09
C ARG A 128 6.38 -33.13 2.54
N ASP A 129 7.07 -32.51 3.52
CA ASP A 129 6.94 -32.89 4.94
C ASP A 129 6.58 -31.71 5.85
N TYR A 130 5.86 -30.70 5.33
CA TYR A 130 5.32 -29.63 6.16
C TYR A 130 3.88 -29.96 6.56
N ASN A 131 3.67 -30.27 7.84
CA ASN A 131 2.35 -30.25 8.47
C ASN A 131 2.11 -28.82 8.97
N PRO A 132 1.39 -27.96 8.24
CA PRO A 132 1.33 -26.55 8.59
C PRO A 132 0.52 -26.37 9.86
N MET A 133 1.01 -25.49 10.72
CA MET A 133 0.40 -24.99 11.94
C MET A 133 -1.15 -25.01 11.89
N LYS A 134 -1.76 -25.87 12.74
CA LYS A 134 -3.22 -25.92 12.89
C LYS A 134 -3.74 -24.61 13.49
N ASN A 135 -2.99 -24.00 14.41
CA ASN A 135 -3.43 -22.86 15.22
C ASN A 135 -2.60 -21.59 14.94
N CYS A 136 -3.22 -20.42 15.06
CA CYS A 136 -2.56 -19.12 14.99
C CYS A 136 -1.69 -18.89 16.24
N THR A 137 -0.45 -18.45 16.07
CA THR A 137 0.46 -18.09 17.18
C THR A 137 -0.01 -16.89 18.00
N LEU A 138 -0.81 -16.00 17.41
CA LEU A 138 -1.26 -14.77 18.06
C LEU A 138 -2.50 -14.97 18.94
N CYS A 139 -3.40 -15.89 18.59
CA CYS A 139 -4.67 -16.10 19.30
C CYS A 139 -5.00 -17.55 19.65
N GLY A 140 -4.20 -18.53 19.19
CA GLY A 140 -4.42 -19.96 19.41
C GLY A 140 -5.55 -20.58 18.58
N LYS A 141 -6.31 -19.80 17.81
CA LYS A 141 -7.44 -20.32 17.00
C LYS A 141 -6.97 -21.07 15.77
N LEU A 142 -7.77 -22.05 15.33
CA LEU A 142 -7.52 -22.83 14.12
C LEU A 142 -7.52 -21.95 12.86
N ILE A 143 -6.53 -22.12 11.99
CA ILE A 143 -6.52 -21.54 10.64
C ILE A 143 -6.91 -22.65 9.65
N TYR A 144 -8.16 -22.66 9.20
CA TYR A 144 -8.66 -23.72 8.32
C TYR A 144 -7.88 -23.78 6.98
N GLN A 145 -7.40 -24.98 6.66
CA GLN A 145 -6.72 -25.26 5.40
C GLN A 145 -7.66 -25.89 4.38
N THR A 146 -8.09 -25.12 3.37
CA THR A 146 -8.47 -25.71 2.09
C THR A 146 -7.20 -26.15 1.37
N ILE A 147 -6.95 -27.45 1.33
CA ILE A 147 -5.93 -28.04 0.45
C ILE A 147 -6.48 -27.89 -0.97
N LEU A 148 -5.87 -27.03 -1.78
CA LEU A 148 -6.05 -27.12 -3.23
C LEU A 148 -5.16 -28.28 -3.69
N THR A 149 -5.72 -29.13 -4.53
CA THR A 149 -5.14 -30.37 -5.03
C THR A 149 -3.68 -30.22 -5.47
N LYS A 150 -2.83 -31.18 -5.04
CA LYS A 150 -1.43 -31.41 -5.43
C LYS A 150 -0.42 -30.31 -5.03
N GLY A 151 0.00 -30.34 -3.77
CA GLY A 151 1.35 -29.88 -3.36
C GLY A 151 1.55 -28.39 -3.10
N ASP A 152 0.52 -27.55 -3.30
CA ASP A 152 0.63 -26.10 -3.13
C ASP A 152 0.27 -25.65 -1.71
N ILE A 153 1.19 -24.95 -1.03
CA ILE A 153 0.90 -24.26 0.24
C ILE A 153 0.45 -22.83 -0.09
N VAL A 154 -0.72 -22.42 0.40
CA VAL A 154 -1.19 -21.03 0.24
C VAL A 154 -0.76 -20.21 1.45
N PHE A 155 -0.17 -19.03 1.23
CA PHE A 155 0.10 -18.07 2.31
C PHE A 155 -1.22 -17.65 2.97
N LYS A 156 -1.32 -17.84 4.29
CA LYS A 156 -2.55 -17.57 5.04
C LYS A 156 -2.33 -16.68 6.26
N LEU A 157 -3.28 -15.78 6.48
CA LEU A 157 -3.38 -14.98 7.70
C LEU A 157 -4.52 -15.47 8.58
N CYS A 158 -4.43 -15.22 9.88
CA CYS A 158 -5.55 -15.46 10.79
C CYS A 158 -6.50 -14.25 10.72
N SER A 159 -7.70 -14.45 10.20
CA SER A 159 -8.74 -13.41 10.06
C SER A 159 -9.20 -12.82 11.40
N ASP A 160 -8.96 -13.49 12.52
CA ASP A 160 -9.20 -12.95 13.87
C ASP A 160 -8.08 -12.02 14.36
N CYS A 161 -6.87 -12.14 13.82
CA CYS A 161 -5.69 -11.40 14.29
C CYS A 161 -5.27 -10.27 13.35
N TYR A 162 -5.59 -10.40 12.08
CA TYR A 162 -5.42 -9.38 11.05
C TYR A 162 -6.82 -8.92 10.72
N LEU A 163 -7.08 -7.61 10.74
CA LEU A 163 -8.38 -7.02 10.49
C LEU A 163 -8.22 -5.88 9.49
N ILE A 164 -9.09 -5.84 8.48
CA ILE A 164 -9.14 -4.75 7.50
C ILE A 164 -10.29 -3.81 7.85
N SER A 165 -10.09 -2.51 7.63
CA SER A 165 -11.15 -1.52 7.75
C SER A 165 -11.03 -0.44 6.68
N SER A 166 -12.10 0.33 6.55
CA SER A 166 -12.19 1.52 5.72
C SER A 166 -12.63 2.72 6.54
N GLY A 167 -12.44 3.91 5.99
CA GLY A 167 -13.03 5.13 6.53
C GLY A 167 -12.94 6.29 5.55
N TRP A 168 -13.23 7.47 6.05
CA TRP A 168 -13.11 8.72 5.32
C TRP A 168 -12.05 9.61 6.00
N ILE A 169 -11.27 10.31 5.19
CA ILE A 169 -10.33 11.34 5.68
C ILE A 169 -10.52 12.63 4.89
N ASN A 170 -10.01 13.72 5.45
CA ASN A 170 -10.00 15.01 4.77
C ASN A 170 -9.07 14.97 3.56
N SER A 171 -9.56 15.45 2.43
CA SER A 171 -8.74 15.69 1.24
C SER A 171 -8.31 17.15 1.16
N LEU A 172 -7.41 17.42 0.23
CA LEU A 172 -6.97 18.78 -0.09
C LEU A 172 -8.08 19.65 -0.73
N ASN A 173 -9.14 19.02 -1.25
CA ASN A 173 -10.23 19.68 -1.98
C ASN A 173 -11.53 19.72 -1.18
N GLU A 174 -11.45 19.63 0.16
CA GLU A 174 -12.58 19.71 1.12
C GLU A 174 -13.63 18.56 1.03
N LYS A 175 -13.66 17.78 -0.06
CA LYS A 175 -14.46 16.56 -0.15
C LYS A 175 -13.78 15.41 0.63
N PRO A 176 -14.47 14.68 1.51
CA PRO A 176 -13.91 13.49 2.13
C PRO A 176 -13.49 12.46 1.08
N ILE A 177 -12.37 11.78 1.31
CA ILE A 177 -11.87 10.72 0.44
C ILE A 177 -11.78 9.39 1.19
N LEU A 178 -12.00 8.30 0.45
CA LEU A 178 -11.96 6.95 0.97
C LEU A 178 -10.52 6.57 1.35
N ILE A 179 -10.36 5.95 2.51
CA ILE A 179 -9.12 5.32 2.97
C ILE A 179 -9.39 3.86 3.34
N LEU A 180 -8.47 2.97 3.00
CA LEU A 180 -8.43 1.59 3.46
C LEU A 180 -7.20 1.37 4.34
N TYR A 181 -7.39 0.60 5.40
CA TYR A 181 -6.35 0.27 6.38
C TYR A 181 -6.00 -1.21 6.26
N LEU A 182 -4.90 -1.51 5.55
CA LEU A 182 -4.41 -2.87 5.41
C LEU A 182 -3.60 -3.29 6.65
N PRO A 183 -3.82 -4.51 7.20
CA PRO A 183 -3.10 -5.00 8.36
C PRO A 183 -1.70 -5.54 8.03
N TRP A 184 -1.22 -5.37 6.80
CA TRP A 184 0.11 -5.79 6.33
C TRP A 184 0.83 -4.68 5.56
N TRP A 185 2.13 -4.86 5.39
CA TRP A 185 3.04 -4.04 4.63
C TRP A 185 2.94 -4.38 3.14
N ASP A 186 2.22 -3.55 2.40
CA ASP A 186 2.08 -3.70 0.95
C ASP A 186 3.38 -3.27 0.25
N ASN A 187 4.18 -4.23 -0.20
CA ASN A 187 5.41 -3.97 -0.93
C ASN A 187 5.25 -4.02 -2.47
N SER A 188 4.00 -4.07 -2.96
CA SER A 188 3.71 -4.16 -4.40
C SER A 188 4.28 -2.95 -5.15
N ASP A 189 4.82 -3.20 -6.33
CA ASP A 189 5.28 -2.18 -7.26
C ASP A 189 4.18 -1.75 -8.25
N GLN A 190 3.00 -2.40 -8.20
CA GLN A 190 1.90 -2.17 -9.12
C GLN A 190 0.67 -1.64 -8.39
N CYS A 191 -0.02 -0.71 -9.04
CA CYS A 191 -1.28 -0.18 -8.56
C CYS A 191 -2.37 -1.25 -8.54
N LEU A 192 -3.08 -1.38 -7.41
CA LEU A 192 -4.15 -2.35 -7.22
C LEU A 192 -5.28 -2.24 -8.25
N VAL A 193 -5.54 -1.03 -8.76
CA VAL A 193 -6.64 -0.74 -9.69
C VAL A 193 -6.24 -0.89 -11.16
N CYS A 194 -5.14 -0.26 -11.57
CA CYS A 194 -4.78 -0.17 -12.99
C CYS A 194 -3.55 -0.98 -13.40
N ASN A 195 -2.92 -1.71 -12.47
CA ASN A 195 -1.72 -2.53 -12.67
C ASN A 195 -0.49 -1.78 -13.23
N LYS A 196 -0.54 -0.44 -13.32
CA LYS A 196 0.63 0.37 -13.68
C LYS A 196 1.62 0.38 -12.53
N TYR A 197 2.89 0.51 -12.87
CA TYR A 197 3.95 0.72 -11.88
C TYR A 197 3.67 1.97 -11.05
N LEU A 198 3.89 1.83 -9.75
CA LEU A 198 3.76 2.90 -8.77
C LEU A 198 5.05 3.71 -8.74
N ASP A 199 4.89 5.02 -8.59
CA ASP A 199 6.01 5.93 -8.34
C ASP A 199 6.31 5.94 -6.85
N PHE A 200 7.56 5.64 -6.49
CA PHE A 200 8.01 5.58 -5.10
C PHE A 200 8.54 6.94 -4.68
N ILE A 201 7.91 7.52 -3.65
CA ILE A 201 8.24 8.87 -3.14
C ILE A 201 9.26 8.76 -2.02
N SER A 202 9.07 7.77 -1.13
CA SER A 202 9.98 7.50 -0.03
C SER A 202 10.08 6.00 0.23
N ASP A 203 10.80 5.62 1.28
CA ASP A 203 10.91 4.24 1.71
C ASP A 203 9.60 3.67 2.29
N CYS A 204 8.57 4.50 2.53
CA CYS A 204 7.27 4.07 3.02
C CYS A 204 6.08 4.71 2.27
N GLN A 205 6.34 5.42 1.17
CA GLN A 205 5.31 6.08 0.36
C GLN A 205 5.48 5.80 -1.12
N LYS A 206 4.37 5.48 -1.77
CA LYS A 206 4.28 5.27 -3.21
C LYS A 206 2.90 5.69 -3.69
N TRP A 207 2.77 6.01 -4.97
CA TRP A 207 1.50 6.48 -5.52
C TRP A 207 1.29 6.05 -6.97
N CYS A 208 0.03 6.04 -7.38
CA CYS A 208 -0.37 5.81 -8.76
C CYS A 208 -0.77 7.14 -9.41
N THR A 209 0.03 7.63 -10.35
CA THR A 209 -0.26 8.86 -11.12
C THR A 209 -1.55 8.80 -11.92
N ARG A 210 -1.91 7.59 -12.38
CA ARG A 210 -3.12 7.37 -13.16
C ARG A 210 -4.38 7.37 -12.30
N CYS A 211 -4.33 6.75 -11.12
CA CYS A 211 -5.50 6.54 -10.27
C CYS A 211 -5.60 7.53 -9.11
N TYR A 212 -4.58 8.37 -8.88
CA TYR A 212 -4.46 9.22 -7.68
C TYR A 212 -4.61 8.44 -6.38
N ILE A 213 -4.04 7.23 -6.35
CA ILE A 213 -4.05 6.37 -5.15
C ILE A 213 -2.70 6.48 -4.48
N ILE A 214 -2.71 6.87 -3.20
CA ILE A 214 -1.52 6.97 -2.37
C ILE A 214 -1.47 5.76 -1.44
N TYR A 215 -0.29 5.18 -1.28
CA TYR A 215 -0.02 4.10 -0.35
C TYR A 215 0.98 4.63 0.67
N SER A 216 0.59 4.67 1.94
CA SER A 216 1.40 5.19 3.04
C SER A 216 1.57 4.12 4.12
N GLY A 217 2.80 3.65 4.29
CA GLY A 217 3.16 2.59 5.22
C GLY A 217 3.55 3.11 6.60
N CYS A 218 3.12 2.43 7.66
CA CYS A 218 3.60 2.69 9.02
C CYS A 218 4.79 1.76 9.37
N ARG A 219 5.98 2.35 9.48
CA ARG A 219 7.23 1.64 9.83
C ARG A 219 7.23 0.98 11.20
N TYR A 220 6.36 1.40 12.11
CA TYR A 220 6.29 0.84 13.47
C TYR A 220 5.31 -0.33 13.57
N CYS A 221 4.38 -0.44 12.62
CA CYS A 221 3.28 -1.40 12.69
C CYS A 221 3.29 -2.41 11.54
N LEU A 222 4.04 -2.13 10.46
CA LEU A 222 3.99 -2.85 9.19
C LEU A 222 2.56 -2.95 8.64
N THR A 223 1.86 -1.82 8.62
CA THR A 223 0.51 -1.66 8.05
C THR A 223 0.58 -0.67 6.90
N THR A 224 -0.34 -0.74 5.95
CA THR A 224 -0.43 0.21 4.83
C THR A 224 -1.80 0.88 4.78
N ASN A 225 -1.79 2.20 4.72
CA ASN A 225 -2.96 3.01 4.39
C ASN A 225 -3.03 3.17 2.87
N ILE A 226 -4.14 2.80 2.25
CA ILE A 226 -4.43 3.05 0.83
C ILE A 226 -5.45 4.17 0.76
N ILE A 227 -5.04 5.30 0.21
CA ILE A 227 -5.81 6.54 0.17
C ILE A 227 -6.24 6.77 -1.26
N PHE A 228 -7.54 6.82 -1.46
CA PHE A 228 -8.14 7.01 -2.77
C PHE A 228 -8.39 8.49 -3.02
N GLY A 229 -7.28 9.20 -3.23
CA GLY A 229 -7.23 10.61 -3.54
C GLY A 229 -6.03 11.31 -2.93
N LEU A 230 -6.06 12.64 -2.95
CA LEU A 230 -4.97 13.48 -2.45
C LEU A 230 -5.28 13.99 -1.04
N SER A 231 -4.37 13.70 -0.10
CA SER A 231 -4.37 14.20 1.27
C SER A 231 -2.93 14.45 1.71
N ASP A 232 -2.74 15.38 2.65
CA ASP A 232 -1.45 15.77 3.22
C ASP A 232 -1.02 14.91 4.39
N GLN A 233 -1.94 14.16 4.95
CA GLN A 233 -1.65 13.25 6.03
C GLN A 233 -2.68 12.12 6.10
N SER A 234 -2.28 11.05 6.76
CA SER A 234 -3.21 10.05 7.27
C SER A 234 -2.76 9.62 8.66
N GLN A 235 -3.49 8.73 9.30
CA GLN A 235 -3.11 8.21 10.61
C GLN A 235 -3.02 6.69 10.58
N CYS A 236 -1.99 6.13 11.21
CA CYS A 236 -1.93 4.69 11.41
C CYS A 236 -2.96 4.27 12.47
N ARG A 237 -3.99 3.51 12.09
CA ARG A 237 -5.04 3.03 13.01
C ARG A 237 -4.53 2.20 14.20
N LYS A 238 -3.36 1.56 14.08
CA LYS A 238 -2.77 0.76 15.16
C LYS A 238 -2.02 1.56 16.23
N CYS A 239 -1.31 2.61 15.82
CA CYS A 239 -0.40 3.34 16.73
C CYS A 239 -0.67 4.85 16.80
N ASN A 240 -1.72 5.33 16.14
CA ASN A 240 -2.17 6.71 16.08
C ASN A 240 -1.12 7.72 15.59
N ARG A 241 0.03 7.27 15.08
CA ARG A 241 1.05 8.14 14.48
C ARG A 241 0.51 8.76 13.20
N ILE A 242 0.73 10.08 13.08
CA ILE A 242 0.45 10.84 11.87
C ILE A 242 1.48 10.44 10.81
N LEU A 243 1.00 10.10 9.62
CA LEU A 243 1.76 9.76 8.44
C LEU A 243 1.63 10.92 7.46
N VAL A 244 2.58 11.87 7.51
CA VAL A 244 2.65 13.02 6.60
C VAL A 244 2.94 12.52 5.18
N ILE A 245 2.13 12.94 4.22
CA ILE A 245 2.22 12.54 2.82
C ILE A 245 2.97 13.61 2.05
N SER A 246 4.03 13.20 1.34
CA SER A 246 4.88 14.12 0.59
C SER A 246 4.18 14.55 -0.71
N ILE A 247 3.26 15.51 -0.58
CA ILE A 247 2.44 15.99 -1.70
C ILE A 247 3.22 16.87 -2.67
N ALA A 248 4.27 17.57 -2.23
CA ALA A 248 4.99 18.51 -3.10
C ALA A 248 5.45 17.86 -4.42
N ASP A 249 6.00 16.64 -4.34
CA ASP A 249 6.41 15.86 -5.52
C ASP A 249 5.23 15.43 -6.39
N ILE A 250 4.08 15.12 -5.77
CA ILE A 250 2.83 14.76 -6.45
C ILE A 250 2.22 15.98 -7.16
N MET A 251 2.19 17.13 -6.50
CA MET A 251 1.58 18.37 -6.99
C MET A 251 2.35 18.97 -8.15
N ASN A 252 3.67 18.98 -8.09
CA ASN A 252 4.52 19.47 -9.18
C ASN A 252 4.22 18.78 -10.53
N ILE A 253 3.72 17.54 -10.49
CA ILE A 253 3.40 16.74 -11.68
C ILE A 253 1.91 16.87 -12.09
N THR A 254 1.02 17.20 -11.16
CA THR A 254 -0.43 16.99 -11.35
C THR A 254 -1.29 18.23 -11.20
N THR A 255 -0.86 19.27 -10.52
CA THR A 255 -1.71 20.44 -10.26
C THR A 255 -1.57 21.51 -11.32
N SER A 256 -2.68 22.18 -11.54
CA SER A 256 -2.75 23.42 -12.31
C SER A 256 -2.37 24.65 -11.49
N GLY A 257 -2.23 24.50 -10.16
CA GLY A 257 -2.16 25.63 -9.22
C GLY A 257 -3.53 26.28 -8.96
N ASN A 258 -4.61 25.72 -9.52
CA ASN A 258 -5.98 26.21 -9.37
C ASN A 258 -6.87 25.11 -8.79
N LYS A 259 -7.41 25.35 -7.59
CA LYS A 259 -8.23 24.39 -6.84
C LYS A 259 -9.45 23.87 -7.63
N ASP A 260 -10.11 24.73 -8.41
CA ASP A 260 -11.31 24.34 -9.17
C ASP A 260 -10.94 23.38 -10.32
N ILE A 261 -9.84 23.65 -11.01
CA ILE A 261 -9.33 22.79 -12.08
C ILE A 261 -8.87 21.46 -11.50
N ASP A 262 -8.14 21.49 -10.39
CA ASP A 262 -7.64 20.29 -9.74
C ASP A 262 -8.79 19.42 -9.20
N ALA A 263 -9.85 20.03 -8.67
CA ALA A 263 -11.07 19.34 -8.29
C ALA A 263 -11.80 18.70 -9.50
N LEU A 264 -11.86 19.39 -10.64
CA LEU A 264 -12.46 18.85 -11.87
C LEU A 264 -11.65 17.66 -12.43
N LEU A 265 -10.32 17.78 -12.46
CA LEU A 265 -9.42 16.70 -12.88
C LEU A 265 -9.54 15.50 -11.96
N TYR A 266 -9.70 15.75 -10.66
CA TYR A 266 -9.97 14.71 -9.68
C TYR A 266 -11.29 13.99 -9.96
N ASP A 267 -12.41 14.72 -10.05
CA ASP A 267 -13.75 14.15 -10.25
C ASP A 267 -13.86 13.36 -11.59
N THR A 268 -13.10 13.76 -12.62
CA THR A 268 -13.08 13.06 -13.91
C THR A 268 -12.23 11.78 -13.89
N ARG A 269 -11.13 11.76 -13.14
CA ARG A 269 -10.22 10.61 -13.03
C ARG A 269 -10.66 9.61 -11.96
N PHE A 270 -11.40 10.09 -10.97
CA PHE A 270 -11.76 9.35 -9.79
C PHE A 270 -13.27 9.10 -9.74
N LYS A 271 -13.72 8.04 -10.42
CA LYS A 271 -15.08 7.51 -10.29
C LYS A 271 -15.04 6.14 -9.64
N ILE A 272 -15.14 6.09 -8.31
CA ILE A 272 -15.51 4.83 -7.66
C ILE A 272 -16.97 4.58 -8.01
N LYS A 273 -17.26 3.47 -8.69
CA LYS A 273 -18.63 3.11 -9.03
C LYS A 273 -19.47 2.79 -7.77
N ASN A 274 -18.81 2.18 -6.77
CA ASN A 274 -19.45 1.61 -5.59
C ASN A 274 -18.63 1.87 -4.30
N ASP A 275 -18.29 3.12 -3.98
CA ASP A 275 -17.59 3.49 -2.74
C ASP A 275 -18.34 3.03 -1.49
N HIS A 276 -19.66 3.21 -1.45
CA HIS A 276 -20.53 2.71 -0.39
C HIS A 276 -20.42 1.18 -0.22
N LYS A 277 -20.30 0.43 -1.32
CA LYS A 277 -20.16 -1.04 -1.27
C LYS A 277 -18.83 -1.45 -0.66
N ILE A 278 -17.74 -0.78 -1.05
CA ILE A 278 -16.42 -1.05 -0.49
C ILE A 278 -16.45 -0.83 1.03
N ILE A 279 -17.01 0.30 1.47
CA ILE A 279 -17.07 0.62 2.90
C ILE A 279 -17.87 -0.41 3.68
N ASN A 280 -19.01 -0.83 3.14
CA ASN A 280 -19.92 -1.73 3.84
C ASN A 280 -19.46 -3.20 3.83
N GLU A 281 -18.69 -3.62 2.82
CA GLU A 281 -18.35 -5.04 2.62
C GLU A 281 -16.88 -5.37 2.92
N ILE A 282 -15.96 -4.40 2.95
CA ILE A 282 -14.51 -4.69 3.07
C ILE A 282 -14.18 -5.49 4.35
N SER A 283 -14.82 -5.16 5.47
CA SER A 283 -14.60 -5.83 6.75
C SER A 283 -15.10 -7.28 6.77
N SER A 284 -15.98 -7.64 5.84
CA SER A 284 -16.58 -8.98 5.73
C SER A 284 -15.80 -9.90 4.78
N ILE A 285 -14.75 -9.40 4.13
CA ILE A 285 -13.92 -10.18 3.22
C ILE A 285 -13.12 -11.20 4.02
N ASP A 286 -13.11 -12.45 3.54
CA ASP A 286 -12.17 -13.44 4.05
C ASP A 286 -10.74 -13.08 3.67
N ILE A 287 -10.05 -12.45 4.62
CA ILE A 287 -8.65 -12.04 4.52
C ILE A 287 -7.67 -13.16 4.89
N THR A 288 -8.16 -14.38 5.15
CA THR A 288 -7.30 -15.56 5.30
C THR A 288 -6.39 -15.69 4.10
N ILE A 289 -6.89 -15.34 2.91
CA ILE A 289 -6.10 -15.20 1.69
C ILE A 289 -6.07 -13.71 1.31
N PRO A 290 -4.97 -12.98 1.59
CA PRO A 290 -4.92 -11.52 1.37
C PRO A 290 -5.20 -11.09 -0.08
N SER A 291 -4.94 -11.94 -1.07
CA SER A 291 -5.27 -11.66 -2.48
C SER A 291 -6.76 -11.42 -2.72
N ASN A 292 -7.64 -11.97 -1.88
CA ASN A 292 -9.09 -11.73 -1.96
C ASN A 292 -9.43 -10.25 -1.82
N VAL A 293 -8.69 -9.51 -0.97
CA VAL A 293 -8.87 -8.06 -0.81
C VAL A 293 -8.56 -7.34 -2.12
N TYR A 294 -7.44 -7.67 -2.76
CA TYR A 294 -7.07 -7.04 -4.03
C TYR A 294 -8.05 -7.38 -5.17
N THR A 295 -8.52 -8.63 -5.23
CA THR A 295 -9.53 -9.07 -6.19
C THR A 295 -10.86 -8.34 -5.97
N PHE A 296 -11.32 -8.23 -4.72
CA PHE A 296 -12.53 -7.49 -4.36
C PHE A 296 -12.42 -6.01 -4.72
N LEU A 297 -11.29 -5.38 -4.43
CA LEU A 297 -11.08 -3.98 -4.81
C LEU A 297 -11.10 -3.85 -6.32
N ARG A 298 -10.32 -4.66 -7.05
CA ARG A 298 -10.26 -4.58 -8.51
C ARG A 298 -11.62 -4.80 -9.19
N SER A 299 -12.49 -5.66 -8.65
CA SER A 299 -13.82 -5.88 -9.22
C SER A 299 -14.80 -4.73 -8.97
N ASN A 300 -14.60 -3.96 -7.89
CA ASN A 300 -15.42 -2.79 -7.56
C ASN A 300 -14.84 -1.46 -8.10
N TYR A 301 -13.61 -1.49 -8.62
CA TYR A 301 -12.99 -0.38 -9.32
C TYR A 301 -12.98 -0.61 -10.83
N THR A 302 -13.82 0.13 -11.56
CA THR A 302 -13.62 0.31 -13.00
C THR A 302 -12.74 1.53 -13.18
N PRO A 303 -11.49 1.42 -13.67
CA PRO A 303 -10.77 2.58 -14.13
C PRO A 303 -11.68 3.27 -15.15
N SER A 304 -11.92 4.59 -15.02
CA SER A 304 -12.51 5.37 -16.11
C SER A 304 -11.84 4.95 -17.42
N ASP A 305 -12.63 4.68 -18.47
CA ASP A 305 -12.12 4.17 -19.74
C ASP A 305 -10.79 4.83 -20.09
N TYR A 306 -9.79 4.01 -20.41
CA TYR A 306 -8.40 4.41 -20.65
C TYR A 306 -8.26 5.62 -21.59
N TYR A 307 -9.26 5.84 -22.44
CA TYR A 307 -9.30 6.88 -23.48
C TYR A 307 -9.99 8.19 -23.06
N SER A 308 -10.58 8.28 -21.86
CA SER A 308 -11.43 9.41 -21.45
C SER A 308 -10.90 10.18 -20.23
N ILE A 309 -9.58 10.21 -20.05
CA ILE A 309 -8.94 10.91 -18.92
C ILE A 309 -8.64 12.36 -19.29
N MET A 310 -9.23 13.31 -18.56
CA MET A 310 -8.89 14.73 -18.68
C MET A 310 -7.50 14.99 -18.08
N GLN A 311 -6.65 15.72 -18.80
CA GLN A 311 -5.31 16.08 -18.36
C GLN A 311 -5.11 17.60 -18.38
N TRP A 312 -4.51 18.11 -17.31
CA TRP A 312 -3.96 19.46 -17.29
C TRP A 312 -2.73 19.54 -18.20
N ILE A 313 -2.72 20.54 -19.07
CA ILE A 313 -1.57 20.91 -19.89
C ILE A 313 -1.29 22.37 -19.56
N SER A 314 -0.07 22.66 -19.12
CA SER A 314 0.33 24.03 -18.80
C SER A 314 0.35 24.86 -20.07
N TYR A 315 -0.18 26.08 -20.02
CA TYR A 315 -0.14 27.01 -21.15
C TYR A 315 1.29 27.23 -21.69
N SER A 316 2.30 27.15 -20.82
CA SER A 316 3.72 27.25 -21.18
C SER A 316 4.19 26.18 -22.19
N GLN A 317 3.53 25.01 -22.19
CA GLN A 317 3.79 23.89 -23.10
C GLN A 317 3.16 24.12 -24.48
N ILE A 318 2.23 25.07 -24.63
CA ILE A 318 1.55 25.35 -25.90
C ILE A 318 2.37 26.39 -26.68
N LYS A 319 2.70 26.08 -27.94
CA LYS A 319 3.47 26.97 -28.83
C LYS A 319 2.67 27.32 -30.08
N ASN A 320 3.07 28.40 -30.76
CA ASN A 320 2.55 28.82 -32.07
C ASN A 320 1.02 28.98 -32.10
N LEU A 321 0.46 29.78 -31.20
CA LEU A 321 -0.97 30.09 -31.14
C LEU A 321 -1.38 31.02 -32.29
N GLU A 322 -2.01 30.44 -33.30
CA GLU A 322 -2.56 31.14 -34.47
C GLU A 322 -4.08 31.21 -34.34
N LYS A 323 -4.66 32.42 -34.30
CA LYS A 323 -6.11 32.61 -34.17
C LYS A 323 -6.81 32.12 -35.45
N LEU A 324 -7.78 31.22 -35.30
CA LEU A 324 -8.59 30.69 -36.40
C LEU A 324 -9.95 31.37 -36.51
N ALA A 325 -10.63 31.57 -35.37
CA ALA A 325 -11.98 32.11 -35.36
C ALA A 325 -12.30 32.74 -33.99
N GLU A 326 -13.25 33.67 -33.99
CA GLU A 326 -13.81 34.24 -32.77
C GLU A 326 -15.34 34.21 -32.85
N GLY A 327 -15.97 33.67 -31.81
CA GLY A 327 -17.42 33.64 -31.66
C GLY A 327 -17.88 34.33 -30.38
N GLY A 328 -19.18 34.25 -30.10
CA GLY A 328 -19.76 34.82 -28.87
C GLY A 328 -19.17 34.23 -27.58
N PHE A 329 -18.82 32.95 -27.59
CA PHE A 329 -18.41 32.20 -26.38
C PHE A 329 -16.89 31.97 -26.24
N GLY A 330 -16.07 32.42 -27.18
CA GLY A 330 -14.64 32.15 -27.14
C GLY A 330 -13.88 32.45 -28.41
N ILE A 331 -12.57 32.24 -28.36
CA ILE A 331 -11.64 32.36 -29.47
C ILE A 331 -10.98 31.00 -29.69
N ILE A 332 -10.95 30.54 -30.94
CA ILE A 332 -10.30 29.28 -31.34
C ILE A 332 -8.94 29.60 -31.93
N TYR A 333 -7.92 28.86 -31.49
CA TYR A 333 -6.57 28.93 -31.99
C TYR A 333 -6.13 27.55 -32.51
N LYS A 334 -5.32 27.54 -33.55
CA LYS A 334 -4.42 26.44 -33.90
C LYS A 334 -3.16 26.59 -33.08
N ALA A 335 -2.63 25.51 -32.54
CA ALA A 335 -1.38 25.53 -31.78
C ALA A 335 -0.63 24.20 -31.91
N ILE A 336 0.61 24.17 -31.42
CA ILE A 336 1.43 22.96 -31.35
C ILE A 336 1.65 22.60 -29.88
N CYS A 337 1.45 21.34 -29.54
CA CYS A 337 1.82 20.75 -28.25
C CYS A 337 3.06 19.86 -28.45
N PRO A 338 4.29 20.34 -28.12
CA PRO A 338 5.53 19.64 -28.38
C PRO A 338 5.60 18.27 -27.69
N GLU A 339 5.14 18.16 -26.44
CA GLU A 339 5.16 16.90 -25.69
C GLU A 339 4.36 15.77 -26.35
N LYS A 340 3.29 16.13 -27.07
CA LYS A 340 2.46 15.16 -27.80
C LYS A 340 2.86 15.06 -29.28
N ASN A 341 3.79 15.90 -29.73
CA ASN A 341 4.18 16.11 -31.12
C ASN A 341 2.95 16.25 -32.05
N LYS A 342 1.98 17.07 -31.64
CA LYS A 342 0.68 17.22 -32.34
C LYS A 342 0.27 18.67 -32.50
N THR A 343 -0.34 18.96 -33.64
CA THR A 343 -1.14 20.18 -33.83
C THR A 343 -2.47 20.01 -33.09
N ILE A 344 -2.86 21.01 -32.31
CA ILE A 344 -4.04 21.02 -31.46
C ILE A 344 -4.92 22.23 -31.76
N ALA A 345 -6.20 22.14 -31.40
CA ALA A 345 -7.11 23.27 -31.34
C ALA A 345 -7.25 23.72 -29.88
N VAL A 346 -7.05 25.01 -29.61
CA VAL A 346 -7.18 25.61 -28.28
C VAL A 346 -8.36 26.57 -28.30
N LYS A 347 -9.36 26.33 -27.44
CA LYS A 347 -10.49 27.25 -27.25
C LYS A 347 -10.28 28.09 -25.99
N ARG A 348 -10.00 29.39 -26.16
CA ARG A 348 -10.00 30.36 -25.06
C ARG A 348 -11.43 30.82 -24.78
N LEU A 349 -11.89 30.63 -23.56
CA LEU A 349 -13.21 31.07 -23.10
C LEU A 349 -13.15 32.55 -22.70
N LYS A 350 -14.16 33.35 -23.10
CA LYS A 350 -14.19 34.81 -22.84
C LYS A 350 -14.50 35.17 -21.37
N SER A 351 -15.22 34.31 -20.64
CA SER A 351 -15.69 34.52 -19.26
C SER A 351 -14.88 33.73 -18.21
N SER A 352 -13.56 33.61 -18.39
CA SER A 352 -12.70 32.71 -17.58
C SER A 352 -12.48 33.11 -16.12
N GLN A 353 -13.08 34.20 -15.62
CA GLN A 353 -12.92 34.65 -14.24
C GLN A 353 -13.72 33.81 -13.22
N LYS A 354 -14.68 32.97 -13.67
CA LYS A 354 -15.41 32.01 -12.81
C LYS A 354 -15.56 30.67 -13.52
N ILE A 355 -14.47 29.89 -13.57
CA ILE A 355 -14.41 28.56 -14.19
C ILE A 355 -15.53 27.64 -13.65
N SER A 356 -15.86 27.76 -12.36
CA SER A 356 -16.92 26.99 -11.68
C SER A 356 -18.33 27.17 -12.26
N ARG A 357 -18.61 28.23 -13.06
CA ARG A 357 -19.91 28.41 -13.73
C ARG A 357 -19.98 27.81 -15.13
N VAL A 358 -18.84 27.46 -15.72
CA VAL A 358 -18.78 27.01 -17.13
C VAL A 358 -18.84 25.49 -17.27
N PHE A 359 -18.47 24.76 -16.22
CA PHE A 359 -18.35 23.29 -16.24
C PHE A 359 -19.25 22.58 -15.21
N LYS A 360 -20.41 23.16 -14.89
CA LYS A 360 -21.41 22.50 -14.03
C LYS A 360 -22.08 21.32 -14.71
#